data_AF-V9Z816-F1
#
_entry.id   AF-V9Z816-F1
#
_cell.length_a   1.000
_cell.length_b   1.000
_cell.length_c   1.000
_cell.angle_alpha   90.00
_cell.angle_beta   90.00
_cell.angle_gamma   90.00
#
_symmetry.space_group_name_H-M   'P 1'
#
loop_
_entity.id
_entity.type
_entity.pdbx_description
1 polymer ?
#
loop_
_entity_poly.entity_id
_entity_poly.type
_entity_poly.pdbx_seq_one_letter_code
_entity_poly.pdbx_strand_id
1 'polypeptide(L)' 'MLIDEATGAEIRPGEELADPYGEGTIVYLGPTMSSDVEQGLSSLKPCRVARVYYYEPETEWACRPAELGTRYEERRPT' A
#
# COMPACT_ATOMS: atom_id res chain seq x y z
N MET A 1 -8.56 -3.58 -5.54
CA MET A 1 -7.67 -4.76 -5.53
C MET A 1 -6.27 -4.23 -5.66
N LEU A 2 -5.32 -4.66 -4.81
CA LEU A 2 -3.92 -4.26 -5.00
C LEU A 2 -3.31 -5.19 -6.05
N ILE A 3 -2.60 -4.62 -7.01
CA ILE A 3 -1.99 -5.34 -8.13
C ILE A 3 -0.50 -5.04 -8.14
N ASP A 4 0.32 -6.08 -8.22
CA ASP A 4 1.76 -5.95 -8.47
C ASP A 4 1.99 -5.44 -9.90
N GLU A 5 2.72 -4.34 -10.07
CA GLU A 5 2.90 -3.74 -11.40
C GLU A 5 3.89 -4.52 -12.28
N ALA A 6 4.81 -5.27 -11.68
CA ALA A 6 5.81 -6.04 -12.43
C ALA A 6 5.20 -7.31 -13.03
N THR A 7 4.33 -7.98 -12.29
CA THR A 7 3.76 -9.29 -12.64
C THR A 7 2.29 -9.23 -13.04
N GLY A 8 1.58 -8.17 -12.67
CA GLY A 8 0.13 -8.04 -12.85
C GLY A 8 -0.69 -8.92 -11.89
N ALA A 9 -0.06 -9.53 -10.88
CA ALA A 9 -0.73 -10.40 -9.93
C ALA A 9 -1.57 -9.60 -8.91
N GLU A 10 -2.72 -10.16 -8.50
CA GLU A 10 -3.48 -9.65 -7.35
C GLU A 10 -2.70 -9.93 -6.07
N ILE A 11 -2.47 -8.88 -5.28
CA ILE A 11 -1.91 -8.96 -3.93
C ILE A 11 -3.06 -8.94 -2.92
N ARG A 12 -3.10 -9.94 -2.05
CA ARG A 12 -4.11 -10.12 -1.02
C ARG A 12 -3.60 -9.72 0.36
N PRO A 13 -4.48 -9.25 1.26
CA PRO A 13 -4.10 -9.03 2.65
C PRO A 13 -3.51 -10.31 3.27
N GLY A 14 -2.37 -10.16 3.95
CA GLY A 14 -1.57 -11.24 4.51
C GLY A 14 -0.39 -11.68 3.62
N GLU A 15 -0.30 -11.23 2.38
CA GLU A 15 0.85 -11.55 1.51
C GLU A 15 2.07 -10.68 1.82
N GLU A 16 3.24 -11.29 1.65
CA GLU A 16 4.53 -10.62 1.79
C GLU A 16 4.89 -9.87 0.51
N LEU A 17 5.38 -8.65 0.68
CA LEU A 17 5.90 -7.77 -0.36
C LEU A 17 7.35 -7.43 -0.06
N ALA A 18 8.11 -7.08 -1.10
CA ALA A 18 9.43 -6.49 -0.91
C ALA A 18 9.30 -5.15 -0.17
N ASP A 19 10.17 -4.92 0.80
CA ASP A 19 10.28 -3.62 1.47
C ASP A 19 10.75 -2.57 0.45
N PRO A 20 9.97 -1.51 0.19
CA PRO A 20 10.38 -0.45 -0.73
C PRO A 20 11.57 0.38 -0.22
N TYR A 21 11.89 0.33 1.08
CA TYR A 21 12.96 1.12 1.70
C TYR A 21 14.15 0.28 2.18
N GLY A 22 14.16 -1.04 1.93
CA GLY A 22 15.20 -1.95 2.46
C GLY A 22 15.26 -3.30 1.75
N GLU A 23 16.09 -4.22 2.26
CA GLU A 23 16.20 -5.60 1.76
C GLU A 23 15.26 -6.59 2.48
N GLY A 24 14.26 -6.08 3.22
CA GLY A 24 13.33 -6.87 4.01
C GLY A 24 12.05 -7.27 3.28
N THR A 25 11.17 -7.97 3.99
CA THR A 25 9.78 -8.20 3.59
C THR A 25 8.82 -7.46 4.53
N ILE A 26 7.71 -7.01 3.96
CA ILE A 26 6.59 -6.40 4.68
C ILE A 26 5.32 -7.18 4.37
N VAL A 27 4.34 -7.16 5.28
CA VAL A 27 3.05 -7.81 5.03
C VAL A 27 2.03 -6.78 4.57
N TYR A 28 1.38 -7.01 3.45
CA TYR A 28 0.24 -6.19 3.05
C TYR A 28 -0.96 -6.48 3.96
N LEU A 29 -1.45 -5.48 4.69
CA LEU A 29 -2.60 -5.62 5.58
C LEU A 29 -3.93 -5.24 4.94
N GLY A 30 -3.90 -4.70 3.72
CA GLY A 30 -5.08 -4.27 3.00
C GLY A 30 -5.12 -2.76 2.74
N PRO A 31 -6.19 -2.31 2.08
CA PRO A 31 -6.37 -0.90 1.76
C PRO A 31 -6.80 -0.09 2.98
N THR A 32 -6.24 1.10 3.13
CA THR A 32 -6.75 2.12 4.06
C THR A 32 -6.90 3.46 3.34
N MET A 33 -7.62 4.39 3.95
CA MET A 33 -7.75 5.75 3.45
C MET A 33 -6.80 6.63 4.25
N SER A 34 -5.89 7.32 3.57
CA SER A 34 -5.11 8.39 4.19
C SER A 34 -5.69 9.73 3.79
N SER A 35 -5.87 10.59 4.78
CA SER A 35 -6.08 12.01 4.55
C SER A 35 -4.68 12.62 4.65
N ASP A 36 -4.10 13.01 3.53
CA ASP A 36 -2.74 13.59 3.44
C ASP A 36 -2.68 15.02 4.06
N VAL A 37 -3.41 15.21 5.17
CA VAL A 37 -3.51 16.42 5.99
C VAL A 37 -2.23 16.63 6.80
N GLU A 38 -1.42 15.59 7.01
CA GLU A 38 -0.15 15.67 7.74
C GLU A 38 0.96 16.43 6.96
N GLN A 39 0.83 16.61 5.63
CA GLN A 39 1.80 17.39 4.84
C GLN A 39 1.40 18.87 4.60
N GLY A 40 0.48 19.44 5.39
CA GLY A 40 0.21 20.89 5.39
C GLY A 40 -0.41 21.45 4.10
N LEU A 41 -0.84 20.60 3.17
CA LEU A 41 -1.51 20.97 1.94
C LEU A 41 -3.03 20.87 2.17
N SER A 42 -3.66 22.00 2.47
CA SER A 42 -5.10 22.15 2.81
C SER A 42 -6.10 21.74 1.70
N SER A 43 -5.72 20.88 0.75
CA SER A 43 -6.57 20.47 -0.37
C SER A 43 -6.30 19.06 -0.89
N LEU A 44 -5.79 18.14 -0.07
CA LEU A 44 -5.60 16.75 -0.49
C LEU A 44 -6.87 15.94 -0.28
N LYS A 45 -7.46 15.50 -1.39
CA LYS A 45 -8.58 14.55 -1.41
C LYS A 45 -8.15 13.27 -0.69
N PRO A 46 -9.02 12.65 0.12
CA PRO A 46 -8.71 11.38 0.76
C PRO A 46 -8.32 10.36 -0.33
N CYS A 47 -7.15 9.74 -0.17
CA CYS A 47 -6.59 8.81 -1.16
C CYS A 47 -6.44 7.42 -0.56
N ARG A 48 -6.56 6.41 -1.41
CA ARG A 48 -6.43 5.01 -1.01
C ARG A 48 -4.95 4.63 -0.97
N VAL A 49 -4.47 4.22 0.20
CA VAL A 49 -3.09 3.79 0.42
C VAL A 49 -3.06 2.33 0.87
N ALA A 50 -1.91 1.68 0.76
CA ALA A 50 -1.67 0.33 1.25
C ALA A 50 -1.22 0.38 2.70
N ARG A 51 -1.93 -0.31 3.60
CA ARG A 51 -1.44 -0.55 4.95
C ARG A 51 -0.51 -1.74 4.91
N VAL A 52 0.67 -1.61 5.49
CA VAL A 52 1.70 -2.64 5.53
C VAL A 52 2.21 -2.82 6.95
N TYR A 53 2.73 -4.00 7.26
CA TYR A 53 3.38 -4.31 8.53
C TYR A 53 4.86 -4.60 8.30
N TYR A 54 5.72 -3.87 9.02
CA TYR A 54 7.14 -4.14 9.10
C TYR A 54 7.39 -5.07 10.29
N TYR A 55 8.23 -6.07 10.10
CA TYR A 55 8.68 -6.94 11.20
C TYR A 55 9.80 -6.30 12.01
N GLU A 56 10.62 -5.44 11.40
CA GLU A 56 11.74 -4.78 12.06
C GLU A 56 11.84 -3.31 11.59
N PRO A 57 11.38 -2.34 12.39
CA PRO A 57 10.67 -2.50 13.66
C PRO A 57 9.25 -3.08 13.47
N GLU A 58 8.74 -3.80 14.48
CA GLU A 58 7.36 -4.32 14.51
C GLU A 58 6.33 -3.18 14.55
N THR A 59 5.93 -2.66 13.38
CA THR A 59 5.01 -1.52 13.27
C THR A 59 4.16 -1.57 12.00
N GLU A 60 2.94 -1.06 12.10
CA GLU A 60 2.10 -0.80 10.92
C GLU A 60 2.46 0.56 10.31
N TRP A 61 2.45 0.62 8.98
CA TRP A 61 2.66 1.85 8.23
C TRP A 61 1.74 1.96 7.03
N ALA A 62 1.63 3.15 6.48
CA ALA A 62 0.80 3.44 5.31
C ALA A 62 1.70 3.92 4.17
N CYS A 63 1.71 3.15 3.08
CA CYS A 63 2.51 3.42 1.89
C CYS A 63 1.59 3.65 0.69
N ARG A 64 1.99 4.53 -0.23
CA ARG A 64 1.29 4.65 -1.51
C ARG A 64 1.54 3.38 -2.32
N PRO A 65 0.56 2.90 -3.10
CA PRO A 65 0.76 1.73 -3.95
C PRO A 65 2.00 1.84 -4.84
N ALA A 66 2.23 3.02 -5.42
CA ALA A 66 3.38 3.29 -6.28
C ALA A 66 4.73 3.16 -5.56
N GLU A 67 4.79 3.41 -4.25
CA GLU A 67 6.02 3.19 -3.46
C GLU A 67 6.32 1.69 -3.34
N LEU A 68 5.28 0.84 -3.34
CA LEU A 68 5.40 -0.62 -3.29
C LEU A 68 5.57 -1.26 -4.67
N GLY A 69 5.64 -0.47 -5.76
CA GLY A 69 5.58 -1.02 -7.13
C GLY A 69 4.23 -1.67 -7.44
N THR A 70 3.15 -1.15 -6.84
CA THR A 70 1.80 -1.69 -6.95
C THR A 70 0.81 -0.61 -7.38
N ARG A 71 -0.39 -1.02 -7.80
CA ARG A 71 -1.50 -0.11 -8.08
C ARG A 71 -2.83 -0.64 -7.57
N TYR A 72 -3.73 0.27 -7.24
CA TYR A 72 -5.11 -0.10 -6.97
C TYR A 72 -5.90 -0.17 -8.27
N GLU A 73 -6.48 -1.34 -8.55
CA GLU A 73 -7.53 -1.48 -9.56
C GLU A 73 -8.91 -1.52 -8.89
N GLU A 74 -9.82 -0.71 -9.43
CA GLU A 74 -11.24 -0.82 -9.14
C GLU A 74 -11.74 -2.10 -9.83
N ARG A 75 -12.19 -3.08 -9.03
CA ARG A 75 -12.94 -4.20 -9.62
C ARG A 75 -14.18 -3.59 -10.26
N ARG A 76 -14.22 -3.54 -11.59
CA ARG A 76 -15.45 -3.21 -12.30
C ARG A 76 -16.50 -4.25 -11.91
N PRO A 77 -17.70 -3.85 -11.45
CA PRO A 77 -18.78 -4.81 -11.26
C PRO A 77 -19.16 -5.37 -12.63
N THR A 78 -19.01 -6.68 -12.80
CA THR A 78 -19.59 -7.46 -13.92
C THR A 78 -21.05 -7.75 -13.68
#